data_AF-A0A1I6TUY3-F1
#
_entry.id   AF-A0A1I6TUY3-F1
#
_cell.length_a   1.000
_cell.length_b   1.000
_cell.length_c   1.000
_cell.angle_alpha   90.00
_cell.angle_beta   90.00
_cell.angle_gamma   90.00
#
_symmetry.space_group_name_H-M   'P 1'
#
loop_
_entity.id
_entity.type
_entity.pdbx_description
1 polymer ?
#
loop_
_entity_poly.entity_id
_entity_poly.type
_entity_poly.pdbx_seq_one_letter_code
_entity_poly.pdbx_strand_id
1 'polypeptide(L)'
;MRDASAQELLLLSALQECRIQLDAARKDEAARAAVREELEAALRREAALAAAIVEERERTEAVRLVLQALLMSVRRFGLRRRLFGARIARLGRETPDSGPQAARHPVLLAEARRVLGKPSPEPPAER
;
A
#
# COMPACT_ATOMS: atom_id res chain seq x y z
N MET A 1 -53.53 22.28 -45.92
CA MET A 1 -52.29 21.55 -46.26
C MET A 1 -51.02 22.18 -45.69
N ARG A 2 -50.85 23.52 -45.73
CA ARG A 2 -49.63 24.19 -45.19
C ARG A 2 -49.42 24.04 -43.67
N ASP A 3 -50.49 24.01 -42.87
CA ASP A 3 -50.38 23.93 -41.41
C ASP A 3 -49.92 22.54 -40.92
N ALA A 4 -50.33 21.47 -41.61
CA ALA A 4 -49.92 20.11 -41.30
C ALA A 4 -48.40 19.90 -41.50
N SER A 5 -47.83 20.45 -42.59
CA SER A 5 -46.39 20.41 -42.85
C SER A 5 -45.58 21.23 -41.84
N ALA A 6 -46.12 22.36 -41.35
CA ALA A 6 -45.43 23.17 -40.34
C ALA A 6 -45.37 22.44 -38.99
N GLN A 7 -46.46 21.76 -38.61
CA GLN A 7 -46.53 20.99 -37.37
C GLN A 7 -45.63 19.76 -37.40
N GLU A 8 -45.51 19.09 -38.55
CA GLU A 8 -44.59 17.97 -38.75
C GLU A 8 -43.12 18.41 -38.63
N LEU A 9 -42.75 19.55 -39.22
CA LEU A 9 -41.39 20.10 -39.10
C LEU A 9 -41.03 20.46 -37.64
N LEU A 10 -41.97 21.03 -36.89
CA LEU A 10 -41.79 21.33 -35.46
C LEU A 10 -41.60 20.05 -34.63
N LEU A 11 -42.35 18.99 -34.94
CA LEU A 11 -42.21 17.71 -34.26
C LEU A 11 -40.83 17.09 -34.54
N LEU A 12 -40.38 17.12 -35.79
CA LEU A 12 -39.07 16.59 -36.18
C LEU A 12 -37.93 17.38 -35.53
N SER A 13 -38.03 18.71 -35.45
CA SER A 13 -37.01 19.52 -34.76
C SER A 13 -36.96 19.22 -33.26
N ALA A 14 -38.12 19.06 -32.61
CA ALA A 14 -38.17 18.71 -31.19
C ALA A 14 -37.60 17.32 -30.92
N LEU A 15 -37.87 16.34 -31.78
CA LEU A 15 -37.29 14.99 -31.67
C LEU A 15 -35.77 15.00 -31.90
N GLN A 16 -35.29 15.80 -32.86
CA GLN A 16 -33.86 15.98 -33.09
C GLN A 16 -33.16 16.60 -31.88
N GLU A 17 -33.77 17.62 -31.28
CA GLU A 17 -33.25 18.26 -30.07
C GLU A 17 -33.22 17.29 -28.89
N CYS A 18 -34.31 16.54 -28.67
CA CYS A 18 -34.37 15.51 -27.64
C CYS A 18 -33.28 14.44 -27.81
N ARG A 19 -33.03 14.01 -29.06
CA ARG A 19 -31.94 13.07 -29.36
C ARG A 19 -30.57 13.65 -28.98
N ILE A 20 -30.30 14.90 -29.35
CA ILE A 20 -29.03 15.58 -29.02
C ILE A 20 -28.85 15.67 -27.51
N GLN A 21 -29.90 16.07 -26.78
CA GLN A 21 -29.86 16.17 -25.32
C GLN A 21 -29.62 14.82 -24.66
N LEU A 22 -30.24 13.76 -25.17
CA LEU A 22 -30.08 12.41 -24.64
C LEU A 22 -28.68 11.84 -24.92
N ASP A 23 -28.12 12.11 -26.09
CA ASP A 23 -26.73 11.75 -26.41
C ASP A 23 -25.73 12.55 -25.56
N ALA A 24 -26.01 13.81 -25.27
CA ALA A 24 -25.21 14.63 -24.35
C ALA A 24 -25.27 14.08 -22.92
N ALA A 25 -26.47 13.79 -22.41
CA ALA A 25 -26.65 13.22 -21.06
C ALA A 25 -25.92 11.88 -20.90
N ARG A 26 -25.99 11.00 -21.90
CA ARG A 26 -25.25 9.73 -21.89
C ARG A 26 -23.74 9.92 -21.86
N LYS A 27 -23.21 10.89 -22.61
CA LYS A 27 -21.79 11.23 -22.59
C LYS A 27 -21.36 11.79 -21.24
N ASP A 28 -22.18 12.64 -20.63
CA ASP A 28 -21.93 13.19 -19.30
C ASP A 28 -21.93 12.09 -18.23
N GLU A 29 -22.87 11.14 -18.31
CA GLU A 29 -22.92 9.98 -17.42
C GLU A 29 -21.69 9.10 -17.58
N ALA A 30 -21.28 8.81 -18.83
CA ALA A 30 -20.06 8.05 -19.11
C ALA A 30 -18.81 8.76 -18.59
N ALA A 31 -18.71 10.08 -18.76
CA ALA A 31 -17.59 10.87 -18.23
C ALA A 31 -17.54 10.83 -16.69
N ARG A 32 -18.70 10.94 -16.02
CA ARG A 32 -18.77 10.83 -14.56
C ARG A 32 -18.41 9.42 -14.08
N ALA A 33 -18.83 8.39 -14.81
CA ALA A 33 -18.47 7.00 -14.48
C ALA A 33 -16.95 6.79 -14.58
N ALA A 34 -16.32 7.28 -15.65
CA ALA A 34 -14.87 7.20 -15.82
C ALA A 34 -14.11 7.89 -14.67
N VAL A 35 -14.52 9.11 -14.28
CA VAL A 35 -13.90 9.82 -13.15
C VAL A 35 -14.07 9.05 -11.83
N ARG A 36 -15.21 8.40 -11.60
CA ARG A 36 -15.43 7.56 -10.41
C ARG A 36 -14.49 6.37 -10.39
N GLU A 37 -14.34 5.68 -11.51
CA GLU A 37 -13.42 4.54 -11.62
C GLU A 37 -11.97 4.96 -11.40
N GLU A 38 -11.55 6.09 -11.97
CA GLU A 38 -10.22 6.66 -11.74
C GLU A 38 -9.99 7.03 -10.27
N LEU A 39 -10.99 7.64 -9.62
CA LEU A 39 -10.93 7.98 -8.20
C LEU A 39 -10.81 6.73 -7.33
N GLU A 40 -11.61 5.69 -7.59
CA GLU A 40 -11.51 4.43 -6.86
C GLU A 40 -10.15 3.76 -7.06
N ALA A 41 -9.62 3.76 -8.28
CA ALA A 41 -8.29 3.24 -8.56
C ALA A 41 -7.21 4.04 -7.82
N ALA A 42 -7.32 5.37 -7.76
CA ALA A 42 -6.42 6.23 -7.02
C ALA A 42 -6.46 5.94 -5.51
N LEU A 43 -7.65 5.82 -4.92
CA LEU A 43 -7.82 5.49 -3.50
C LEU A 43 -7.23 4.11 -3.15
N ARG A 44 -7.40 3.11 -4.01
CA ARG A 44 -6.77 1.79 -3.82
C ARG A 44 -5.25 1.87 -3.86
N ARG A 45 -4.68 2.66 -4.78
CA ARG A 45 -3.23 2.90 -4.86
C ARG A 45 -2.72 3.62 -3.61
N GLU A 46 -3.43 4.64 -3.15
CA GLU A 46 -3.10 5.38 -1.94
C GLU A 46 -3.11 4.46 -0.71
N ALA A 47 -4.15 3.63 -0.55
CA ALA A 47 -4.23 2.67 0.55
C ALA A 47 -3.07 1.65 0.53
N ALA A 48 -2.69 1.16 -0.65
CA ALA A 48 -1.56 0.25 -0.79
C ALA A 48 -0.23 0.93 -0.43
N LEU A 49 -0.02 2.18 -0.86
CA LEU A 49 1.17 2.95 -0.51
C LEU A 49 1.22 3.27 0.99
N ALA A 50 0.08 3.63 1.59
CA ALA A 50 -0.01 3.86 3.03
C ALA A 50 0.35 2.60 3.83
N ALA A 51 -0.14 1.43 3.41
CA ALA A 51 0.22 0.16 4.03
C ALA A 51 1.73 -0.13 3.90
N ALA A 52 2.31 0.07 2.72
CA ALA A 52 3.75 -0.11 2.50
C ALA A 52 4.61 0.84 3.35
N ILE A 53 4.20 2.10 3.50
CA ILE A 53 4.88 3.07 4.37
C ILE A 53 4.87 2.60 5.83
N VAL A 54 3.73 2.09 6.30
CA VAL A 54 3.64 1.55 7.66
C VAL A 54 4.59 0.36 7.81
N GLU A 55 4.59 -0.58 6.87
CA GLU A 55 5.50 -1.72 6.90
C GLU A 55 6.99 -1.30 6.94
N GLU A 56 7.40 -0.36 6.09
CA GLU A 56 8.77 0.15 6.06
C GLU A 56 9.17 0.90 7.34
N ARG A 57 8.22 1.58 8.00
CA ARG A 57 8.44 2.16 9.33
C ARG A 57 8.70 1.08 10.37
N GLU A 58 7.96 -0.03 10.32
CA GLU A 58 8.16 -1.16 11.22
C GLU A 58 9.50 -1.84 10.98
N ARG A 59 9.92 -2.00 9.72
CA ARG A 59 11.26 -2.49 9.37
C ARG A 59 12.35 -1.57 9.91
N THR A 60 12.18 -0.25 9.77
CA THR A 60 13.11 0.75 10.32
C THR A 60 13.21 0.67 11.84
N GLU A 61 12.07 0.52 12.52
CA GLU A 61 12.04 0.37 13.98
C GLU A 61 12.72 -0.93 14.43
N ALA A 62 12.56 -2.03 13.69
CA ALA A 62 13.29 -3.26 13.96
C ALA A 62 14.82 -3.06 13.89
N VAL A 63 15.32 -2.35 12.87
CA VAL A 63 16.76 -2.02 12.77
C VAL A 63 17.19 -1.17 13.97
N ARG A 64 16.41 -0.15 14.35
CA ARG A 64 16.70 0.68 15.52
C ARG A 64 16.81 -0.16 16.80
N LEU A 65 15.89 -1.10 17.01
CA LEU A 65 15.91 -2.00 18.17
C LEU A 65 17.14 -2.93 18.16
N VAL A 66 17.55 -3.43 16.99
CA VAL A 66 18.78 -4.22 16.85
C VAL A 66 20.01 -3.39 17.20
N LEU A 67 20.10 -2.15 16.70
CA LEU A 67 21.21 -1.25 17.02
C LEU A 67 21.24 -0.92 18.51
N GLN A 68 20.09 -0.69 19.14
CA GLN A 68 20.01 -0.47 20.59
C GLN A 68 20.49 -1.72 21.35
N ALA A 69 20.03 -2.91 20.95
CA ALA A 69 20.47 -4.17 21.53
C ALA A 69 21.98 -4.41 21.36
N LEU A 70 22.52 -4.03 20.21
CA LEU A 70 23.95 -4.10 19.90
C LEU A 70 24.74 -3.17 20.82
N LEU A 71 24.39 -1.88 20.89
CA LEU A 71 25.06 -0.90 21.74
C LEU A 71 25.06 -1.33 23.21
N MET A 72 23.93 -1.84 23.71
CA MET A 72 23.84 -2.35 25.08
C MET A 72 24.61 -3.65 25.32
N SER A 73 25.08 -4.31 24.26
CA SER A 73 25.84 -5.57 24.31
C SER A 73 27.33 -5.39 24.01
N VAL A 74 27.75 -4.21 23.55
CA VAL A 74 29.16 -3.86 23.36
C VAL A 74 29.76 -3.41 24.70
N ARG A 75 30.97 -3.91 25.02
CA ARG A 75 31.77 -3.49 26.17
C ARG A 75 33.21 -3.19 25.73
N ARG A 76 34.06 -2.77 26.68
CA ARG A 76 35.49 -2.47 26.46
C ARG A 76 36.25 -3.53 25.65
N PHE A 77 35.89 -4.81 25.81
CA PHE A 77 36.51 -5.94 25.11
C PHE A 77 35.66 -6.48 23.94
N GLY A 78 34.78 -5.66 23.36
CA GLY A 78 33.98 -6.01 22.19
C GLY A 78 32.56 -6.50 22.49
N LEU A 79 31.97 -7.20 21.51
CA LEU A 79 30.57 -7.62 21.52
C LEU A 79 30.35 -8.85 22.42
N ARG A 80 29.48 -8.71 23.43
CA ARG A 80 28.96 -9.83 24.20
C ARG A 80 27.87 -10.57 23.41
N ARG A 81 28.28 -11.47 22.52
CA ARG A 81 27.38 -12.21 21.60
C ARG A 81 26.20 -12.90 22.30
N ARG A 82 26.42 -13.50 23.48
CA ARG A 82 25.35 -14.15 24.29
C ARG A 82 24.30 -13.14 24.78
N LEU A 83 24.75 -11.97 25.26
CA LEU A 83 23.85 -10.92 25.73
C LEU A 83 23.04 -10.32 24.57
N PHE A 84 23.72 -10.08 23.44
CA PHE A 84 23.07 -9.60 22.22
C PHE A 84 21.98 -10.58 21.75
N GLY A 85 22.33 -11.87 21.62
CA GLY A 85 21.36 -12.90 21.21
C GLY A 85 20.17 -13.02 22.16
N ALA A 86 20.39 -12.93 23.48
CA ALA A 86 19.31 -12.94 24.46
C ALA A 86 18.36 -11.74 24.32
N ARG A 87 18.89 -10.54 24.02
CA ARG A 87 18.08 -9.34 23.76
C ARG A 87 17.26 -9.47 22.49
N ILE A 88 17.86 -9.95 21.40
CA ILE A 88 17.14 -10.18 20.13
C ILE A 88 16.05 -11.23 20.31
N ALA A 89 16.32 -12.34 21.01
CA ALA A 89 15.31 -13.37 21.28
C ALA A 89 14.14 -12.83 22.11
N ARG A 90 14.41 -11.91 23.05
CA ARG A 90 13.36 -11.22 23.80
C ARG A 90 12.52 -10.32 22.89
N LEU A 91 13.15 -9.50 22.07
CA LEU A 91 12.45 -8.63 21.10
C LEU A 91 11.58 -9.43 20.13
N GLY A 92 12.09 -10.58 19.65
CA GLY A 92 11.31 -11.48 18.80
C GLY A 92 10.04 -12.00 19.50
N ARG A 93 10.13 -12.39 20.79
CA ARG A 93 8.94 -12.82 21.55
C ARG A 93 7.96 -11.69 21.87
N GLU A 94 8.44 -10.46 21.98
CA GLU A 94 7.61 -9.27 22.22
C GLU A 94 6.99 -8.73 20.91
N THR A 95 7.45 -9.20 19.75
CA THR A 95 6.95 -8.77 18.44
C THR A 95 5.69 -9.56 18.09
N PRO A 96 4.56 -8.90 17.77
CA PRO A 96 3.35 -9.58 17.32
C PRO A 96 3.56 -10.36 16.00
N ASP A 97 2.90 -11.52 15.87
CA ASP A 97 2.98 -12.37 14.67
C ASP A 97 2.08 -11.91 13.52
N SER A 98 1.21 -10.92 13.76
CA SER A 98 0.26 -10.40 12.78
C SER A 98 0.24 -8.88 12.75
N GLY A 99 -0.21 -8.33 11.62
CA GLY A 99 -0.27 -6.89 11.41
C GLY A 99 1.09 -6.31 10.97
N PRO A 100 1.19 -4.98 10.89
CA PRO A 100 2.39 -4.34 10.34
C PRO A 100 3.65 -4.62 11.18
N GLN A 101 3.51 -4.80 12.50
CA GLN A 101 4.64 -5.10 13.39
C GLN A 101 5.26 -6.47 13.11
N ALA A 102 4.54 -7.40 12.47
CA ALA A 102 5.08 -8.70 12.08
C ALA A 102 6.26 -8.58 11.08
N ALA A 103 6.30 -7.49 10.30
CA ALA A 103 7.43 -7.17 9.41
C ALA A 103 8.77 -6.99 10.15
N ARG A 104 8.75 -6.80 11.48
CA ARG A 104 9.96 -6.72 12.30
C ARG A 104 10.67 -8.06 12.43
N HIS A 105 9.96 -9.18 12.49
CA HIS A 105 10.53 -10.52 12.68
C HIS A 105 11.66 -10.86 11.70
N PRO A 106 11.46 -10.78 10.36
CA PRO A 106 12.52 -11.08 9.40
C PRO A 106 13.70 -10.12 9.52
N VAL A 107 13.46 -8.84 9.83
CA VAL A 107 14.52 -7.83 9.99
C VAL A 107 15.36 -8.11 11.23
N LEU A 108 14.72 -8.37 12.38
CA LEU A 108 15.40 -8.73 13.62
C LEU A 108 16.32 -9.94 13.41
N LEU A 109 15.84 -10.96 12.70
CA LEU A 109 16.62 -12.17 12.42
C LEU A 109 17.78 -11.90 11.47
N ALA A 110 17.53 -11.20 10.35
CA ALA A 110 18.54 -10.90 9.34
C ALA A 110 19.67 -10.05 9.93
N GLU A 111 19.33 -8.95 10.59
CA GLU A 111 20.31 -8.04 11.18
C GLU A 111 21.07 -8.67 12.34
N ALA A 112 20.40 -9.47 13.18
CA ALA A 112 21.11 -10.20 14.24
C ALA A 112 22.12 -11.20 13.69
N ARG A 113 21.83 -11.84 12.55
CA ARG A 113 22.78 -12.74 11.88
C ARG A 113 23.96 -11.99 11.29
N ARG A 114 23.73 -10.84 10.64
CA ARG A 114 24.79 -9.94 10.15
C ARG A 114 25.74 -9.53 11.28
N VAL A 115 25.19 -9.05 12.40
CA VAL A 115 25.97 -8.67 13.60
C VAL A 115 26.77 -9.84 14.17
N LEU A 116 26.18 -11.05 14.15
CA LEU A 116 26.85 -12.25 14.64
C LEU A 116 27.81 -12.88 13.60
N GLY A 117 28.00 -12.28 12.42
CA GLY A 117 28.85 -12.83 11.35
C GLY A 117 28.34 -14.16 10.79
N LYS A 118 27.02 -14.40 10.84
CA LYS A 118 26.37 -15.59 10.26
C LYS A 118 25.82 -15.24 8.87
N PRO A 119 25.82 -16.19 7.92
CA PRO A 119 25.20 -15.96 6.62
C PRO A 119 23.73 -15.58 6.82
N SER A 120 23.30 -14.52 6.13
CA SER A 120 21.90 -14.12 6.08
C SER A 120 21.08 -15.27 5.48
N PRO A 121 19.89 -15.59 6.02
CA PRO A 121 18.99 -16.50 5.32
C PRO A 121 18.70 -15.86 3.95
N GLU A 122 18.94 -16.60 2.87
CA GLU A 122 18.36 -16.26 1.58
C GLU A 122 16.83 -16.24 1.75
N PRO A 123 16.13 -15.27 1.14
CA PRO A 123 14.67 -15.32 1.13
C PRO A 123 14.24 -16.66 0.50
N PRO A 124 13.23 -17.35 1.06
CA PRO A 124 12.71 -18.55 0.43
C PRO A 124 12.30 -18.21 -0.99
N ALA A 125 12.79 -18.96 -1.97
CA ALA A 125 12.34 -18.87 -3.35
C ALA A 125 10.82 -19.08 -3.36
N GLU A 126 10.08 -18.03 -3.68
CA GLU A 126 8.63 -18.09 -3.87
C GLU A 126 8.34 -19.19 -4.90
N ARG A 127 7.60 -20.22 -4.48
CA ARG A 127 7.08 -21.30 -5.33
C ARG A 127 5.59 -21.09 -5.51
#